data_AF-A0A0B2VL11-F1
#
_entry.id   AF-A0A0B2VL11-F1
#
_cell.length_a   1.000
_cell.length_b   1.000
_cell.length_c   1.000
_cell.angle_alpha   90.00
_cell.angle_beta   90.00
_cell.angle_gamma   90.00
#
_symmetry.space_group_name_H-M   'P 1'
#
loop_
_entity.id
_entity.type
_entity.pdbx_description
1 polymer ?
#
loop_
_entity_poly.entity_id
_entity_poly.type
_entity_poly.pdbx_seq_one_letter_code
_entity_poly.pdbx_strand_id
1 'polypeptide(L)'
;MANSLRLSTNLAELPFNLHFQLASSLNGCDTWLKIIDDDARSVYRLRCACSAKNVYKCRVWNEVEDGMDYSEFYRSNGKQFRSEMISDIVDLSAYNSDESGACDRCKQEQMARLQKLIDEGDQYATQSVVKVDLHQEDEQLVAADKVALIISNCNYEHLPDLITPHCDAETFAQSVQELKYKTVTLGDLNLEEMQFIVREYKKLLGNGVYAIFYFVGHGFEANGQCYLLPVDAPAEGYSPEHCLSMDWVLSIWQDHVPALNLILLDVCRKFLPCDMTAFVHYAQQFRTKVHINRNTIYGYATSGGVSAYEVRGENNGVFMKYLKNHLKSPVSVIEMLNRVFRDIDNDKKVCDVQVPELRSNLAHSRSLTDPLIYDGHTVSFEYHTIHWRCMHELPSPVNVEFKEQALRVTVWFDFVGHFTNKVYVFSSVGDIPTEENDEIDEDKPPSDWALSHLAHLKFDQNLETSNEKILTDSDEGVSLCLMLSNLQRANGEIKCCIELRHRDDDSTVVARADALLGHLLITKVFAQA
;
A
#
# COMPACT_ATOMS: atom_id res chain seq x y z
N MET A 1 22.34 -36.41 -20.30
CA MET A 1 20.99 -36.64 -19.75
C MET A 1 20.20 -35.36 -19.96
N ALA A 2 19.23 -35.36 -20.87
CA ALA A 2 18.42 -34.18 -21.17
C ALA A 2 17.36 -34.04 -20.07
N ASN A 3 17.38 -32.91 -19.35
CA ASN A 3 16.34 -32.59 -18.38
C ASN A 3 15.03 -32.34 -19.14
N SER A 4 14.13 -33.33 -19.19
CA SER A 4 12.76 -33.13 -19.66
C SER A 4 11.95 -32.48 -18.56
N LEU A 5 11.68 -31.17 -18.69
CA LEU A 5 10.66 -30.49 -17.89
C LEU A 5 9.29 -30.85 -18.47
N ARG A 6 8.48 -31.57 -17.69
CA ARG A 6 7.08 -31.87 -18.01
C ARG A 6 6.26 -30.62 -17.66
N LEU A 7 5.95 -29.80 -18.66
CA LEU A 7 4.99 -28.70 -18.53
C LEU A 7 3.62 -29.26 -18.87
N SER A 8 2.74 -29.40 -17.88
CA SER A 8 1.32 -29.62 -18.12
C SER A 8 0.66 -28.24 -18.21
N THR A 9 0.38 -27.78 -19.42
CA THR A 9 -0.59 -26.70 -19.61
C THR A 9 -1.54 -27.12 -20.71
N ASN A 10 -2.81 -27.16 -20.33
CA ASN A 10 -3.92 -27.23 -21.26
C ASN A 10 -3.79 -26.00 -22.19
N LEU A 11 -3.84 -26.21 -23.51
CA LEU A 11 -3.53 -25.17 -24.53
C LEU A 11 -4.61 -24.07 -24.64
N ALA A 12 -5.51 -23.95 -23.66
CA ALA A 12 -6.58 -22.95 -23.61
C ALA A 12 -6.12 -21.59 -23.05
N GLU A 13 -4.94 -21.48 -22.43
CA GLU A 13 -4.50 -20.28 -21.69
C GLU A 13 -3.51 -19.37 -22.46
N LEU A 14 -3.55 -19.37 -23.80
CA LEU A 14 -2.66 -18.52 -24.62
C LEU A 14 -3.34 -17.21 -25.03
N PRO A 15 -2.66 -16.04 -24.94
CA PRO A 15 -3.18 -14.77 -25.43
C PRO A 15 -3.52 -14.84 -26.93
N PHE A 16 -4.61 -14.18 -27.35
CA PHE A 16 -5.13 -14.16 -28.73
C PHE A 16 -4.07 -13.90 -29.83
N ASN A 17 -3.05 -13.10 -29.51
CA ASN A 17 -1.98 -12.75 -30.44
C ASN A 17 -0.99 -13.90 -30.70
N LEU A 18 -0.79 -14.79 -29.72
CA LEU A 18 0.09 -15.97 -29.83
C LEU A 18 -0.59 -17.10 -30.62
N HIS A 19 -1.92 -17.19 -30.53
CA HIS A 19 -2.75 -18.12 -31.30
C HIS A 19 -2.57 -17.91 -32.82
N PHE A 20 -2.59 -16.65 -33.28
CA PHE A 20 -2.47 -16.33 -34.71
C PHE A 20 -1.10 -16.71 -35.30
N GLN A 21 -0.04 -16.60 -34.51
CA GLN A 21 1.32 -16.94 -34.94
C GLN A 21 1.60 -18.44 -34.88
N LEU A 22 1.05 -19.16 -33.89
CA LEU A 22 1.15 -20.63 -33.79
C LEU A 22 0.31 -21.33 -34.87
N ALA A 23 -0.91 -20.85 -35.14
CA ALA A 23 -1.74 -21.36 -36.22
C ALA A 23 -1.10 -21.15 -37.61
N SER A 24 -0.44 -20.01 -37.81
CA SER A 24 0.31 -19.71 -39.03
C SER A 24 1.55 -20.61 -39.20
N SER A 25 2.23 -20.96 -38.10
CA SER A 25 3.43 -21.79 -38.11
C SER A 25 3.15 -23.30 -38.28
N LEU A 26 1.92 -23.74 -38.04
CA LEU A 26 1.50 -25.15 -38.14
C LEU A 26 0.89 -25.54 -39.51
N ASN A 27 0.93 -24.64 -40.49
CA ASN A 27 0.62 -24.88 -41.91
C ASN A 27 -0.72 -25.61 -42.17
N GLY A 28 -1.83 -24.88 -41.95
CA GLY A 28 -3.13 -24.98 -42.64
C GLY A 28 -3.82 -26.35 -42.81
N CYS A 29 -5.05 -26.46 -42.27
CA CYS A 29 -6.30 -26.65 -43.04
C CYS A 29 -7.36 -27.58 -42.43
N ASP A 30 -7.10 -28.37 -41.37
CA ASP A 30 -8.09 -29.37 -40.89
C ASP A 30 -8.34 -29.42 -39.36
N THR A 31 -7.91 -28.41 -38.59
CA THR A 31 -8.07 -28.44 -37.12
C THR A 31 -9.12 -27.45 -36.65
N TRP A 32 -10.29 -27.95 -36.24
CA TRP A 32 -11.31 -27.18 -35.52
C TRP A 32 -11.05 -27.29 -34.02
N LEU A 33 -10.81 -26.16 -33.34
CA LEU A 33 -10.70 -26.08 -31.89
C LEU A 33 -11.79 -25.13 -31.37
N LYS A 34 -12.68 -25.66 -30.52
CA LYS A 34 -13.69 -24.90 -29.78
C LYS A 34 -13.12 -24.59 -28.40
N ILE A 35 -13.03 -23.31 -28.05
CA ILE A 35 -12.53 -22.84 -26.74
C ILE A 35 -13.70 -22.78 -25.75
N ILE A 36 -13.47 -23.26 -24.54
CA ILE A 36 -14.27 -22.97 -23.35
C ILE A 36 -13.29 -22.45 -22.30
N ASP A 37 -13.57 -21.23 -21.84
CA ASP A 37 -12.99 -20.44 -20.75
C ASP A 37 -11.58 -19.83 -20.85
N ASP A 38 -11.52 -18.59 -20.37
CA ASP A 38 -10.45 -17.60 -20.44
C ASP A 38 -9.94 -17.36 -19.01
N ASP A 39 -8.73 -17.82 -18.65
CA ASP A 39 -8.18 -17.63 -17.30
C ASP A 39 -6.76 -17.00 -17.34
N ALA A 40 -6.62 -15.92 -16.59
CA ALA A 40 -5.59 -14.89 -16.74
C ALA A 40 -4.29 -15.19 -15.96
N ARG A 41 -3.50 -16.19 -16.39
CA ARG A 41 -2.17 -16.47 -15.79
C ARG A 41 -1.07 -16.75 -16.81
N SER A 42 -0.54 -15.71 -17.46
CA SER A 42 0.74 -15.80 -18.17
C SER A 42 1.87 -15.10 -17.40
N VAL A 43 2.92 -15.85 -17.03
CA VAL A 43 4.14 -15.32 -16.38
C VAL A 43 5.27 -15.27 -17.40
N TYR A 44 5.71 -14.06 -17.75
CA TYR A 44 6.91 -13.86 -18.56
C TYR A 44 8.18 -14.07 -17.70
N ARG A 45 9.06 -15.00 -18.08
CA ARG A 45 10.38 -15.18 -17.44
C ARG A 45 11.52 -14.79 -18.39
N LEU A 46 12.22 -13.71 -18.06
CA LEU A 46 13.46 -13.28 -18.73
C LEU A 46 14.60 -14.29 -18.47
N ARG A 47 15.50 -14.47 -19.45
CA ARG A 47 16.57 -15.50 -19.39
C ARG A 47 17.96 -14.88 -19.52
N CYS A 48 18.91 -15.44 -18.75
CA CYS A 48 20.33 -15.12 -18.84
C CYS A 48 20.90 -15.31 -20.25
N ALA A 49 21.69 -14.34 -20.72
CA ALA A 49 22.37 -14.35 -22.02
C ALA A 49 23.14 -15.64 -22.37
N CYS A 50 23.71 -16.34 -21.38
CA CYS A 50 24.42 -17.60 -21.63
C CYS A 50 23.48 -18.75 -22.04
N SER A 51 22.20 -18.68 -21.66
CA SER A 51 21.16 -19.69 -21.93
C SER A 51 20.30 -19.36 -23.16
N ALA A 52 20.37 -18.12 -23.63
CA ALA A 52 19.71 -17.64 -24.84
C ALA A 52 20.36 -18.18 -26.14
N LYS A 53 21.58 -18.73 -26.05
CA LYS A 53 22.27 -19.40 -27.17
C LYS A 53 21.86 -20.86 -27.37
N ASN A 54 21.02 -21.41 -26.49
CA ASN A 54 20.53 -22.76 -26.63
C ASN A 54 19.42 -22.82 -27.70
N VAL A 55 19.40 -23.91 -28.44
CA VAL A 55 18.40 -24.18 -29.48
C VAL A 55 17.25 -24.96 -28.87
N TYR A 56 16.04 -24.41 -28.91
CA TYR A 56 14.85 -25.02 -28.32
C TYR A 56 13.91 -25.55 -29.40
N LYS A 57 13.25 -26.68 -29.16
CA LYS A 57 12.13 -27.19 -29.95
C LYS A 57 10.98 -27.52 -29.00
N CYS A 58 9.76 -27.15 -29.37
CA CYS A 58 8.58 -27.51 -28.63
C CYS A 58 8.18 -28.95 -29.00
N ARG A 59 7.95 -29.80 -28.00
CA ARG A 59 7.51 -31.18 -28.20
C ARG A 59 6.13 -31.31 -27.58
N VAL A 60 5.10 -31.42 -28.41
CA VAL A 60 3.72 -31.65 -27.98
C VAL A 60 3.40 -33.11 -28.25
N TRP A 61 2.87 -33.81 -27.26
CA TRP A 61 2.43 -35.18 -27.43
C TRP A 61 1.13 -35.38 -26.68
N ASN A 62 0.30 -36.26 -27.24
CA ASN A 62 -0.91 -36.73 -26.59
C ASN A 62 -0.79 -38.24 -26.47
N GLU A 63 -1.14 -38.80 -25.32
CA GLU A 63 -1.14 -40.23 -25.07
C GLU A 63 -2.40 -40.60 -24.30
N VAL A 64 -3.07 -41.65 -24.77
CA VAL A 64 -4.18 -42.24 -24.02
C VAL A 64 -3.60 -43.02 -22.85
N GLU A 65 -3.84 -42.53 -21.64
CA GLU A 65 -3.36 -43.12 -20.38
C GLU A 65 -3.93 -44.54 -20.18
N ASP A 66 -3.18 -45.38 -19.47
CA ASP A 66 -3.55 -46.77 -19.21
C ASP A 66 -4.46 -46.89 -17.97
N GLY A 67 -5.33 -47.90 -17.94
CA GLY A 67 -6.17 -48.22 -16.77
C GLY A 67 -7.53 -47.53 -16.70
N MET A 68 -7.96 -46.85 -17.76
CA MET A 68 -9.33 -46.33 -17.89
C MET A 68 -10.16 -47.23 -18.81
N ASP A 69 -11.46 -47.40 -18.55
CA ASP A 69 -12.33 -48.30 -19.34
C ASP A 69 -12.33 -47.99 -20.85
N TYR A 70 -12.14 -46.73 -21.23
CA TYR A 70 -12.03 -46.30 -22.63
C TYR A 70 -10.63 -46.52 -23.24
N SER A 71 -9.58 -46.70 -22.43
CA SER A 71 -8.19 -46.81 -22.88
C SER A 71 -7.87 -48.13 -23.59
N GLU A 72 -8.54 -49.22 -23.22
CA GLU A 72 -8.36 -50.55 -23.82
C GLU A 72 -8.69 -50.55 -25.32
N PHE A 73 -9.68 -49.76 -25.73
CA PHE A 73 -10.09 -49.65 -27.14
C PHE A 73 -9.00 -49.02 -28.02
N TYR A 74 -8.32 -47.98 -27.51
CA TYR A 74 -7.29 -47.24 -28.24
C TYR A 74 -5.92 -47.93 -28.19
N ARG A 75 -5.66 -48.76 -27.18
CA ARG A 75 -4.42 -49.56 -27.04
C ARG A 75 -4.48 -50.94 -27.72
N SER A 76 -5.55 -51.25 -28.44
CA SER A 76 -5.69 -52.48 -29.23
C SER A 76 -4.67 -52.57 -30.39
N ASN A 77 -4.30 -53.81 -30.77
CA ASN A 77 -3.23 -54.08 -31.74
C ASN A 77 -3.41 -53.31 -33.06
N GLY A 78 -2.44 -52.45 -33.38
CA GLY A 78 -2.37 -51.70 -34.63
C GLY A 78 -2.94 -50.28 -34.60
N LYS A 79 -3.47 -49.80 -33.46
CA LYS A 79 -3.95 -48.42 -33.31
C LYS A 79 -2.90 -47.50 -32.65
N GLN A 80 -2.82 -46.26 -33.12
CA GLN A 80 -1.98 -45.24 -32.49
C GLN A 80 -2.70 -44.69 -31.24
N PHE A 81 -2.15 -45.00 -30.07
CA PHE A 81 -2.61 -44.48 -28.78
C PHE A 81 -1.74 -43.33 -28.26
N ARG A 82 -0.68 -42.99 -29.00
CA ARG A 82 0.19 -41.85 -28.72
C ARG A 82 0.52 -41.12 -30.02
N SER A 83 0.39 -39.81 -30.02
CA SER A 83 0.84 -38.93 -31.09
C SER A 83 1.84 -37.93 -30.53
N GLU A 84 2.79 -37.53 -31.37
CA GLU A 84 3.84 -36.59 -31.01
C GLU A 84 4.16 -35.69 -32.19
N MET A 85 4.25 -34.40 -31.92
CA MET A 85 4.69 -33.37 -32.84
C MET A 85 5.82 -32.58 -32.20
N ILE A 86 6.86 -32.31 -32.99
CA ILE A 86 8.00 -31.50 -32.57
C ILE A 86 8.05 -30.29 -33.50
N SER A 87 8.07 -29.09 -32.93
CA SER A 87 8.21 -27.85 -33.69
C SER A 87 9.61 -27.72 -34.31
N ASP A 88 9.72 -26.80 -35.26
CA ASP A 88 11.00 -26.25 -35.66
C ASP A 88 11.67 -25.49 -34.50
N ILE A 89 12.91 -25.07 -34.74
CA ILE A 89 13.71 -24.34 -33.75
C ILE A 89 12.98 -23.05 -33.38
N VAL A 90 12.74 -22.86 -32.08
CA VAL A 90 12.14 -21.65 -31.52
C VAL A 90 13.27 -20.70 -31.12
N ASP A 91 13.32 -19.54 -31.76
CA ASP A 91 14.25 -18.46 -31.41
C ASP A 91 13.68 -17.67 -30.21
N LEU A 92 14.43 -17.66 -29.11
CA LEU A 92 14.06 -16.97 -27.87
C LEU A 92 14.99 -15.79 -27.56
N SER A 93 15.76 -15.31 -28.54
CA SER A 93 16.70 -14.20 -28.40
C SER A 93 16.07 -12.90 -27.90
N ALA A 94 14.81 -12.63 -28.27
CA ALA A 94 14.05 -11.47 -27.82
C ALA A 94 13.71 -11.45 -26.30
N TYR A 95 13.93 -12.57 -25.59
CA TYR A 95 13.71 -12.71 -24.15
C TYR A 95 15.02 -12.77 -23.35
N ASN A 96 16.14 -12.37 -23.97
CA ASN A 96 17.42 -12.18 -23.31
C ASN A 96 17.35 -10.97 -22.38
N SER A 97 17.74 -11.14 -21.11
CA SER A 97 18.03 -10.01 -20.24
C SER A 97 19.53 -9.75 -20.22
N ASP A 98 19.94 -8.59 -20.72
CA ASP A 98 21.30 -8.10 -20.48
C ASP A 98 21.46 -7.58 -19.03
N GLU A 99 20.35 -7.35 -18.33
CA GLU A 99 20.34 -6.67 -17.02
C GLU A 99 19.71 -7.47 -15.85
N SER A 100 19.34 -8.75 -16.04
CA SER A 100 18.81 -9.55 -14.92
C SER A 100 19.18 -11.03 -14.94
N GLY A 101 19.81 -11.49 -13.85
CA GLY A 101 19.92 -12.89 -13.49
C GLY A 101 20.93 -13.72 -14.28
N ALA A 102 22.21 -13.68 -13.89
CA ALA A 102 23.16 -14.71 -14.27
C ALA A 102 22.66 -16.10 -13.78
N CYS A 103 22.70 -17.13 -14.62
CA CYS A 103 22.40 -18.49 -14.17
C CYS A 103 23.41 -18.94 -13.10
N ASP A 104 23.09 -19.96 -12.30
CA ASP A 104 23.94 -20.42 -11.19
C ASP A 104 25.39 -20.70 -11.60
N ARG A 105 25.62 -21.18 -12.83
CA ARG A 105 26.97 -21.37 -13.39
C ARG A 105 27.71 -20.05 -13.59
N CYS A 106 27.06 -19.04 -14.16
CA CYS A 106 27.67 -17.71 -14.36
C CYS A 106 27.85 -16.96 -13.03
N LYS A 107 26.96 -17.18 -12.05
CA LYS A 107 27.13 -16.68 -10.68
C LYS A 107 28.34 -17.30 -9.99
N GLN A 108 28.55 -18.61 -10.13
CA GLN A 108 29.73 -19.30 -9.57
C GLN A 108 31.04 -18.83 -10.22
N GLU A 109 31.07 -18.59 -11.53
CA GLU A 109 32.25 -18.04 -12.21
C GLU A 109 32.55 -16.59 -11.81
N GLN A 110 31.51 -15.76 -11.61
CA GLN A 110 31.68 -14.39 -11.08
C GLN A 110 32.17 -14.39 -9.63
N MET A 111 31.64 -15.27 -8.78
CA MET A 111 32.09 -15.42 -7.40
C MET A 111 33.51 -15.94 -7.31
N ALA A 112 33.92 -16.88 -8.17
CA ALA A 112 35.30 -17.35 -8.25
C ALA A 112 36.27 -16.25 -8.71
N ARG A 113 35.82 -15.34 -9.59
CA ARG A 113 36.60 -14.14 -9.99
C ARG A 113 36.74 -13.13 -8.85
N LEU A 114 35.65 -12.86 -8.12
CA LEU A 114 35.65 -11.96 -6.97
C LEU A 114 36.47 -12.50 -5.80
N GLN A 115 36.42 -13.82 -5.55
CA GLN A 115 37.25 -14.47 -4.54
C GLN A 115 38.75 -14.35 -4.86
N LYS A 116 39.15 -14.49 -6.14
CA LYS A 116 40.53 -14.23 -6.58
C LYS A 116 40.98 -12.79 -6.37
N LEU A 117 40.10 -11.81 -6.60
CA LEU A 117 40.39 -10.39 -6.38
C LEU A 117 40.52 -10.05 -4.88
N ILE A 118 39.80 -10.78 -4.03
CA ILE A 118 39.90 -10.65 -2.56
C ILE A 118 41.20 -11.29 -2.05
N ASP A 119 41.54 -12.48 -2.55
CA ASP A 119 42.77 -13.18 -2.16
C ASP A 119 44.05 -12.44 -2.64
N GLU A 120 43.97 -11.68 -3.74
CA GLU A 120 45.04 -10.80 -4.23
C GLU A 120 45.07 -9.42 -3.53
N GLY A 121 43.97 -9.03 -2.86
CA GLY A 121 43.78 -7.71 -2.23
C GLY A 121 44.37 -7.54 -0.83
N ASP A 122 44.76 -8.63 -0.16
CA ASP A 122 45.20 -8.61 1.24
C ASP A 122 46.70 -8.26 1.45
N GLN A 123 47.39 -7.74 0.43
CA GLN A 123 48.81 -7.33 0.54
C GLN A 123 49.10 -5.83 0.42
N TYR A 124 48.10 -4.95 0.28
CA TYR A 124 48.35 -3.50 0.20
C TYR A 124 47.48 -2.67 1.15
N ALA A 125 47.53 -3.01 2.44
CA ALA A 125 47.23 -2.06 3.50
C ALA A 125 48.52 -1.35 3.95
N THR A 126 49.05 -0.43 3.15
CA THR A 126 49.79 0.78 3.60
C THR A 126 50.26 1.63 2.41
N GLN A 127 49.96 2.93 2.50
CA GLN A 127 50.48 4.04 1.68
C GLN A 127 50.02 4.14 0.21
N SER A 128 49.13 5.09 -0.07
CA SER A 128 49.53 6.35 -0.72
C SER A 128 48.32 7.31 -0.82
N VAL A 129 48.54 8.56 -0.42
CA VAL A 129 47.65 9.68 -0.69
C VAL A 129 47.78 9.99 -2.17
N VAL A 130 46.73 9.72 -2.95
CA VAL A 130 46.61 10.22 -4.32
C VAL A 130 45.59 11.35 -4.29
N LYS A 131 46.04 12.56 -4.67
CA LYS A 131 45.17 13.69 -4.99
C LYS A 131 44.27 13.27 -6.14
N VAL A 132 42.97 13.22 -5.91
CA VAL A 132 41.98 13.04 -6.96
C VAL A 132 41.52 14.41 -7.41
N ASP A 133 41.68 14.65 -8.72
CA ASP A 133 41.21 15.84 -9.41
C ASP A 133 39.69 15.99 -9.28
N LEU A 134 39.28 17.23 -8.98
CA LEU A 134 37.90 17.65 -8.80
C LEU A 134 37.19 17.76 -10.15
N HIS A 135 36.56 16.66 -10.57
CA HIS A 135 35.38 16.71 -11.43
C HIS A 135 34.30 15.84 -10.76
N GLN A 136 33.53 16.46 -9.85
CA GLN A 136 32.28 15.90 -9.32
C GLN A 136 31.25 15.92 -10.45
N GLU A 137 31.03 14.78 -11.09
CA GLU A 137 29.73 14.51 -11.71
C GLU A 137 28.73 14.37 -10.54
N ASP A 138 27.67 15.16 -10.53
CA ASP A 138 26.60 15.10 -9.52
C ASP A 138 26.00 13.69 -9.53
N GLU A 139 26.39 12.87 -8.55
CA GLU A 139 25.90 11.51 -8.39
C GLU A 139 24.40 11.57 -8.08
N GLN A 140 23.57 11.14 -9.03
CA GLN A 140 22.11 11.18 -8.90
C GLN A 140 21.68 10.31 -7.71
N LEU A 141 21.10 10.94 -6.69
CA LEU A 141 20.61 10.24 -5.50
C LEU A 141 19.34 9.44 -5.84
N VAL A 142 19.25 8.23 -5.32
CA VAL A 142 18.15 7.28 -5.59
C VAL A 142 17.56 6.76 -4.27
N ALA A 143 16.30 6.34 -4.33
CA ALA A 143 15.62 5.66 -3.23
C ALA A 143 15.44 4.16 -3.58
N ALA A 144 15.71 3.27 -2.63
CA ALA A 144 15.46 1.83 -2.78
C ALA A 144 13.98 1.47 -2.55
N ASP A 145 13.29 2.27 -1.74
CA ASP A 145 11.85 2.27 -1.54
C ASP A 145 11.42 3.66 -1.04
N LYS A 146 10.14 3.97 -1.12
CA LYS A 146 9.56 5.24 -0.66
C LYS A 146 8.32 4.94 0.18
N VAL A 147 8.35 5.29 1.46
CA VAL A 147 7.30 4.93 2.43
C VAL A 147 6.94 6.14 3.28
N ALA A 148 5.67 6.25 3.66
CA ALA A 148 5.18 7.35 4.48
C ALA A 148 4.15 6.86 5.50
N LEU A 149 4.34 7.18 6.78
CA LEU A 149 3.32 7.06 7.82
C LEU A 149 2.72 8.42 8.07
N ILE A 150 1.39 8.52 7.96
CA ILE A 150 0.64 9.75 8.13
C ILE A 150 -0.43 9.51 9.19
N ILE A 151 -0.38 10.29 10.27
CA ILE A 151 -1.37 10.21 11.36
C ILE A 151 -2.03 11.58 11.51
N SER A 152 -3.36 11.61 11.43
CA SER A 152 -4.17 12.81 11.61
C SER A 152 -5.20 12.61 12.71
N ASN A 153 -5.08 13.36 13.80
CA ASN A 153 -6.04 13.31 14.89
C ASN A 153 -6.90 14.58 14.88
N CYS A 154 -8.21 14.38 14.81
CA CYS A 154 -9.21 15.44 14.60
C CYS A 154 -10.26 15.43 15.72
N ASN A 155 -10.82 14.26 16.01
CA ASN A 155 -11.94 14.08 16.93
C ASN A 155 -11.43 13.64 18.32
N TYR A 156 -11.23 14.58 19.23
CA TYR A 156 -10.64 14.32 20.55
C TYR A 156 -11.73 14.13 21.61
N GLU A 157 -11.58 13.11 22.46
CA GLU A 157 -12.58 12.77 23.48
C GLU A 157 -12.65 13.81 24.61
N HIS A 158 -11.50 14.41 24.95
CA HIS A 158 -11.36 15.31 26.10
C HIS A 158 -10.69 16.65 25.74
N LEU A 159 -10.33 16.86 24.48
CA LEU A 159 -9.73 18.08 23.97
C LEU A 159 -10.63 18.70 22.90
N PRO A 160 -10.46 20.00 22.59
CA PRO A 160 -11.19 20.61 21.49
C PRO A 160 -10.87 19.90 20.17
N ASP A 161 -11.90 19.54 19.43
CA ASP A 161 -11.75 19.00 18.08
C ASP A 161 -11.05 19.99 17.15
N LEU A 162 -10.34 19.45 16.19
CA LEU A 162 -9.75 20.17 15.07
C LEU A 162 -10.63 20.00 13.83
N ILE A 163 -10.39 20.78 12.78
CA ILE A 163 -11.23 20.78 11.56
C ILE A 163 -10.47 20.37 10.29
N THR A 164 -9.17 20.65 10.18
CA THR A 164 -8.37 20.34 8.97
C THR A 164 -7.51 19.07 8.99
N PRO A 165 -7.16 18.42 10.13
CA PRO A 165 -6.19 17.32 10.14
C PRO A 165 -6.44 16.20 9.12
N HIS A 166 -7.68 15.74 8.96
CA HIS A 166 -7.99 14.68 7.99
C HIS A 166 -7.79 15.16 6.55
N CYS A 167 -8.18 16.40 6.23
CA CYS A 167 -7.96 17.00 4.91
C CYS A 167 -6.46 17.22 4.62
N ASP A 168 -5.68 17.56 5.66
CA ASP A 168 -4.24 17.75 5.56
C ASP A 168 -3.52 16.43 5.29
N ALA A 169 -3.88 15.36 6.02
CA ALA A 169 -3.38 14.02 5.77
C ALA A 169 -3.74 13.52 4.36
N GLU A 170 -4.98 13.72 3.92
CA GLU A 170 -5.43 13.35 2.57
C GLU A 170 -4.62 14.07 1.48
N THR A 171 -4.49 15.39 1.61
CA THR A 171 -3.74 16.23 0.67
C THR A 171 -2.27 15.81 0.59
N PHE A 172 -1.67 15.52 1.73
CA PHE A 172 -0.28 15.06 1.81
C PHE A 172 -0.12 13.67 1.19
N ALA A 173 -0.97 12.72 1.57
CA ALA A 173 -0.95 11.35 1.07
C ALA A 173 -1.06 11.32 -0.45
N GLN A 174 -2.06 11.99 -1.02
CA GLN A 174 -2.23 12.13 -2.46
C GLN A 174 -0.96 12.66 -3.13
N SER A 175 -0.40 13.74 -2.59
CA SER A 175 0.77 14.41 -3.16
C SER A 175 2.01 13.51 -3.20
N VAL A 176 2.27 12.73 -2.15
CA VAL A 176 3.44 11.85 -2.08
C VAL A 176 3.22 10.50 -2.77
N GLN A 177 1.98 10.00 -2.86
CA GLN A 177 1.67 8.82 -3.67
C GLN A 177 1.95 9.04 -5.16
N GLU A 178 1.69 10.24 -5.68
CA GLU A 178 2.08 10.63 -7.04
C GLU A 178 3.61 10.52 -7.25
N LEU A 179 4.40 10.67 -6.19
CA LEU A 179 5.86 10.50 -6.16
C LEU A 179 6.30 9.05 -5.84
N LYS A 180 5.36 8.10 -5.90
CA LYS A 180 5.52 6.66 -5.66
C LYS A 180 5.82 6.28 -4.21
N TYR A 181 5.40 7.09 -3.24
CA TYR A 181 5.43 6.68 -1.83
C TYR A 181 4.29 5.71 -1.52
N LYS A 182 4.61 4.63 -0.80
CA LYS A 182 3.65 3.74 -0.14
C LYS A 182 3.20 4.41 1.16
N THR A 183 2.03 5.04 1.14
CA THR A 183 1.50 5.75 2.31
C THR A 183 0.71 4.82 3.21
N VAL A 184 0.78 5.00 4.52
CA VAL A 184 -0.14 4.43 5.50
C VAL A 184 -0.77 5.62 6.23
N THR A 185 -2.03 5.91 5.94
CA THR A 185 -2.71 7.13 6.41
C THR A 185 -3.83 6.76 7.38
N LEU A 186 -3.76 7.21 8.62
CA LEU A 186 -4.78 6.93 9.64
C LEU A 186 -5.37 8.18 10.26
N GLY A 187 -6.68 8.14 10.47
CA GLY A 187 -7.43 9.14 11.22
C GLY A 187 -7.74 8.70 12.65
N ASP A 188 -7.66 9.63 13.60
CA ASP A 188 -8.23 9.51 14.96
C ASP A 188 -7.76 8.30 15.76
N LEU A 189 -6.45 8.23 16.00
CA LEU A 189 -5.83 7.13 16.74
C LEU A 189 -5.71 7.43 18.24
N ASN A 190 -6.04 6.43 19.06
CA ASN A 190 -5.71 6.44 20.49
C ASN A 190 -4.22 6.11 20.73
N LEU A 191 -3.74 6.20 21.96
CA LEU A 191 -2.30 6.01 22.23
C LEU A 191 -1.80 4.62 21.83
N GLU A 192 -2.56 3.58 22.16
CA GLU A 192 -2.19 2.19 21.89
C GLU A 192 -2.12 1.94 20.38
N GLU A 193 -3.11 2.43 19.63
CA GLU A 193 -3.17 2.38 18.18
C GLU A 193 -2.01 3.13 17.52
N MET A 194 -1.67 4.32 18.01
CA MET A 194 -0.51 5.09 17.54
C MET A 194 0.80 4.32 17.79
N GLN A 195 0.97 3.72 18.97
CA GLN A 195 2.16 2.93 19.28
C GLN A 195 2.23 1.67 18.41
N PHE A 196 1.09 1.00 18.20
CA PHE A 196 1.02 -0.18 17.36
C PHE A 196 1.44 0.15 15.92
N ILE A 197 0.85 1.18 15.31
CA ILE A 197 1.16 1.51 13.92
C ILE A 197 2.60 2.00 13.73
N VAL A 198 3.21 2.66 14.72
CA VAL A 198 4.64 3.02 14.67
C VAL A 198 5.53 1.78 14.64
N ARG A 199 5.16 0.72 15.36
CA ARG A 199 5.87 -0.58 15.32
C ARG A 199 5.64 -1.31 14.01
N GLU A 200 4.44 -1.27 13.45
CA GLU A 200 4.17 -1.87 12.14
C GLU A 200 4.89 -1.12 11.01
N TYR A 201 4.89 0.21 11.04
CA TYR A 201 5.60 1.03 10.07
C TYR A 201 7.11 0.75 10.03
N LYS A 202 7.71 0.34 11.17
CA LYS A 202 9.11 -0.12 11.21
C LYS A 202 9.41 -1.19 10.17
N LYS A 203 8.46 -2.08 9.86
CA LYS A 203 8.61 -3.19 8.90
C LYS A 203 8.70 -2.72 7.44
N LEU A 204 8.41 -1.44 7.18
CA LEU A 204 8.56 -0.81 5.85
C LEU A 204 9.88 -0.02 5.73
N LEU A 205 10.66 0.07 6.81
CA LEU A 205 11.94 0.77 6.83
C LEU A 205 13.06 -0.19 6.42
N GLY A 206 14.12 0.36 5.80
CA GLY A 206 15.27 -0.43 5.37
C GLY A 206 16.40 0.45 4.85
N ASN A 207 17.52 -0.16 4.48
CA ASN A 207 18.62 0.56 3.87
C ASN A 207 18.20 1.14 2.51
N GLY A 208 18.61 2.38 2.20
CA GLY A 208 18.25 3.04 0.94
C GLY A 208 16.82 3.61 0.89
N VAL A 209 15.97 3.29 1.86
CA VAL A 209 14.56 3.73 1.89
C VAL A 209 14.45 5.23 2.18
N TYR A 210 13.50 5.89 1.54
CA TYR A 210 13.09 7.25 1.89
C TYR A 210 11.82 7.15 2.74
N ALA A 211 11.94 7.49 4.02
CA ALA A 211 10.89 7.36 5.01
C ALA A 211 10.35 8.75 5.38
N ILE A 212 9.02 8.87 5.40
CA ILE A 212 8.33 10.07 5.87
C ILE A 212 7.47 9.71 7.09
N PHE A 213 7.51 10.53 8.12
CA PHE A 213 6.52 10.52 9.18
C PHE A 213 5.85 11.90 9.25
N TYR A 214 4.55 11.95 8.99
CA TYR A 214 3.75 13.16 9.10
C TYR A 214 2.70 12.99 10.20
N PHE A 215 2.72 13.88 11.19
CA PHE A 215 1.68 13.95 12.21
C PHE A 215 1.04 15.34 12.20
N VAL A 216 -0.29 15.37 12.20
CA VAL A 216 -1.10 16.57 12.32
C VAL A 216 -2.17 16.39 13.40
N GLY A 217 -2.23 17.32 14.35
CA GLY A 217 -3.12 17.24 15.50
C GLY A 217 -2.65 18.08 16.68
N HIS A 218 -3.17 17.77 17.87
CA HIS A 218 -2.65 18.36 19.11
C HIS A 218 -1.29 17.78 19.49
N GLY A 219 -0.47 18.63 20.08
CA GLY A 219 0.84 18.28 20.57
C GLY A 219 1.40 19.41 21.42
N PHE A 220 2.52 19.12 22.07
CA PHE A 220 3.22 20.09 22.90
C PHE A 220 4.71 19.79 22.95
N GLU A 221 5.46 20.72 23.54
CA GLU A 221 6.89 20.54 23.78
C GLU A 221 7.17 20.42 25.28
N ALA A 222 7.94 19.40 25.66
CA ALA A 222 8.50 19.26 27.00
C ALA A 222 9.97 18.84 26.89
N ASN A 223 10.85 19.50 27.64
CA ASN A 223 12.29 19.22 27.68
C ASN A 223 12.96 19.21 26.28
N GLY A 224 12.54 20.13 25.40
CA GLY A 224 13.03 20.26 24.02
C GLY A 224 12.59 19.13 23.08
N GLN A 225 11.62 18.30 23.50
CA GLN A 225 11.07 17.19 22.74
C GLN A 225 9.58 17.39 22.47
N CYS A 226 9.14 16.98 21.28
CA CYS A 226 7.74 16.99 20.91
C CYS A 226 7.02 15.74 21.42
N TYR A 227 5.84 15.96 21.99
CA TYR A 227 4.91 14.93 22.40
C TYR A 227 3.62 15.11 21.59
N LEU A 228 3.20 14.04 20.93
CA LEU A 228 2.01 14.01 20.07
C LEU A 228 0.84 13.49 20.89
N LEU A 229 -0.32 14.15 20.79
CA LEU A 229 -1.49 13.80 21.60
C LEU A 229 -2.44 12.87 20.82
N PRO A 230 -2.71 11.66 21.36
CA PRO A 230 -3.74 10.77 20.82
C PRO A 230 -5.15 11.31 21.09
N VAL A 231 -6.17 10.77 20.43
CA VAL A 231 -7.56 11.26 20.58
C VAL A 231 -8.16 11.07 21.98
N ASP A 232 -7.65 10.09 22.72
CA ASP A 232 -8.03 9.75 24.10
C ASP A 232 -7.18 10.49 25.16
N ALA A 233 -6.36 11.46 24.75
CA ALA A 233 -5.55 12.24 25.69
C ALA A 233 -6.44 12.99 26.71
N PRO A 234 -6.05 13.03 28.00
CA PRO A 234 -6.84 13.73 29.02
C PRO A 234 -6.80 15.26 28.81
N ALA A 235 -7.84 15.97 29.29
CA ALA A 235 -7.91 17.43 29.18
C ALA A 235 -6.78 18.16 29.93
N GLU A 236 -6.40 17.62 31.09
CA GLU A 236 -5.42 18.19 32.01
C GLU A 236 -4.55 17.08 32.63
N GLY A 237 -3.47 17.47 33.31
CA GLY A 237 -2.63 16.51 34.04
C GLY A 237 -1.83 15.58 33.13
N TYR A 238 -1.43 16.04 31.95
CA TYR A 238 -0.61 15.26 31.02
C TYR A 238 0.63 14.69 31.70
N SER A 239 0.84 13.42 31.43
CA SER A 239 2.04 12.69 31.82
C SER A 239 2.54 11.89 30.62
N PRO A 240 3.81 11.45 30.63
CA PRO A 240 4.41 10.79 29.48
C PRO A 240 3.64 9.56 28.98
N GLU A 241 2.95 8.85 29.87
CA GLU A 241 2.13 7.69 29.56
C GLU A 241 0.84 8.00 28.80
N HIS A 242 0.42 9.26 28.69
CA HIS A 242 -0.75 9.68 27.93
C HIS A 242 -0.41 10.23 26.53
N CYS A 243 0.87 10.26 26.17
CA CYS A 243 1.35 10.96 24.97
C CYS A 243 2.31 10.07 24.17
N LEU A 244 2.40 10.31 22.87
CA LEU A 244 3.43 9.67 22.05
C LEU A 244 4.70 10.54 22.00
N SER A 245 5.80 10.04 22.54
CA SER A 245 7.09 10.74 22.52
C SER A 245 7.84 10.52 21.21
N MET A 246 8.36 11.60 20.60
CA MET A 246 9.23 11.47 19.42
C MET A 246 10.55 10.74 19.72
N ASP A 247 11.09 10.85 20.93
CA ASP A 247 12.26 10.06 21.36
C ASP A 247 11.93 8.56 21.36
N TRP A 248 10.72 8.18 21.79
CA TRP A 248 10.25 6.80 21.71
C TRP A 248 10.10 6.33 20.26
N VAL A 249 9.43 7.12 19.41
CA VAL A 249 9.25 6.81 17.97
C VAL A 249 10.59 6.54 17.29
N LEU A 250 11.57 7.44 17.46
CA LEU A 250 12.91 7.26 16.92
C LEU A 250 13.61 6.01 17.48
N SER A 251 13.43 5.70 18.76
CA SER A 251 14.01 4.50 19.37
C SER A 251 13.44 3.20 18.78
N ILE A 252 12.18 3.19 18.37
CA ILE A 252 11.57 2.03 17.70
C ILE A 252 12.21 1.81 16.33
N TRP A 253 12.48 2.88 15.60
CA TRP A 253 13.05 2.83 14.24
C TRP A 253 14.57 2.68 14.21
N GLN A 254 15.27 2.81 15.35
CA GLN A 254 16.75 2.90 15.42
C GLN A 254 17.50 1.77 14.69
N ASP A 255 16.91 0.56 14.63
CA ASP A 255 17.54 -0.62 14.03
C ASP A 255 17.50 -0.59 12.49
N HIS A 256 16.72 0.33 11.90
CA HIS A 256 16.61 0.52 10.45
C HIS A 256 17.17 1.90 10.09
N VAL A 257 18.04 1.93 9.08
CA VAL A 257 18.73 3.16 8.67
C VAL A 257 18.24 3.57 7.28
N PRO A 258 17.12 4.30 7.18
CA PRO A 258 16.69 4.84 5.88
C PRO A 258 17.73 5.81 5.33
N ALA A 259 17.76 5.99 4.02
CA ALA A 259 18.64 6.98 3.39
C ALA A 259 18.16 8.42 3.63
N LEU A 260 16.85 8.60 3.80
CA LEU A 260 16.18 9.84 4.18
C LEU A 260 15.12 9.52 5.25
N ASN A 261 15.13 10.25 6.36
CA ASN A 261 14.12 10.21 7.41
C ASN A 261 13.52 11.62 7.59
N LEU A 262 12.41 11.89 6.91
CA LEU A 262 11.72 13.17 6.98
C LEU A 262 10.59 13.10 8.00
N ILE A 263 10.68 13.89 9.06
CA ILE A 263 9.67 14.02 10.10
C ILE A 263 9.01 15.39 9.97
N LEU A 264 7.71 15.41 9.72
CA LEU A 264 6.90 16.60 9.62
C LEU A 264 5.90 16.62 10.78
N LEU A 265 5.98 17.64 11.64
CA LEU A 265 5.11 17.78 12.80
C LEU A 265 4.29 19.06 12.68
N ASP A 266 3.01 18.89 12.40
CA ASP A 266 2.01 19.96 12.30
C ASP A 266 1.19 20.03 13.58
N VAL A 267 1.86 20.50 14.63
CA VAL A 267 1.36 20.55 16.00
C VAL A 267 1.73 21.86 16.68
N CYS A 268 1.00 22.22 17.72
CA CYS A 268 1.46 23.23 18.65
C CYS A 268 2.73 22.75 19.39
N ARG A 269 3.63 23.68 19.70
CA ARG A 269 4.86 23.40 20.47
C ARG A 269 4.92 24.23 21.74
N LYS A 270 3.76 24.52 22.32
CA LYS A 270 3.63 25.23 23.58
C LYS A 270 4.21 24.41 24.73
N PHE A 271 4.71 25.12 25.74
CA PHE A 271 5.08 24.51 27.01
C PHE A 271 3.82 24.42 27.87
N LEU A 272 3.37 23.20 28.14
CA LEU A 272 2.22 22.96 29.01
C LEU A 272 2.66 22.88 30.48
N PRO A 273 1.79 23.29 31.43
CA PRO A 273 2.04 23.12 32.85
C PRO A 273 1.93 21.63 33.21
N CYS A 274 3.04 20.90 33.11
CA CYS A 274 3.14 19.47 33.39
C CYS A 274 4.33 19.18 34.30
N ASP A 275 4.38 17.98 34.91
CA ASP A 275 5.53 17.57 35.72
C ASP A 275 6.75 17.29 34.82
N MET A 276 7.54 18.33 34.59
CA MET A 276 8.75 18.27 33.79
C MET A 276 9.73 17.19 34.26
N THR A 277 9.74 16.83 35.55
CA THR A 277 10.63 15.79 36.08
C THR A 277 10.26 14.43 35.51
N ALA A 278 8.96 14.11 35.45
CA ALA A 278 8.46 12.87 34.87
C ALA A 278 8.83 12.77 33.38
N PHE A 279 8.65 13.85 32.62
CA PHE A 279 9.01 13.89 31.19
C PHE A 279 10.52 13.76 30.94
N VAL A 280 11.35 14.41 31.75
CA VAL A 280 12.82 14.28 31.67
C VAL A 280 13.23 12.83 31.94
N HIS A 281 12.72 12.21 33.00
CA HIS A 281 13.04 10.82 33.36
C HIS A 281 12.57 9.84 32.27
N TYR A 282 11.36 10.03 31.75
CA TYR A 282 10.84 9.22 30.65
C TYR A 282 11.68 9.34 29.38
N ALA A 283 12.14 10.54 29.02
CA ALA A 283 12.98 10.72 27.82
C ALA A 283 14.38 10.09 27.96
N GLN A 284 14.95 10.07 29.17
CA GLN A 284 16.31 9.54 29.41
C GLN A 284 16.47 8.07 29.01
N GLN A 285 15.42 7.27 29.10
CA GLN A 285 15.47 5.84 28.75
C GLN A 285 15.73 5.58 27.25
N PHE A 286 15.42 6.56 26.39
CA PHE A 286 15.62 6.44 24.95
C PHE A 286 16.96 7.03 24.50
N ARG A 287 17.47 8.05 25.20
CA ARG A 287 18.66 8.82 24.78
C ARG A 287 19.99 8.06 24.82
N THR A 288 20.08 6.95 25.55
CA THR A 288 21.35 6.22 25.74
C THR A 288 21.67 5.18 24.65
N LYS A 289 20.76 4.94 23.69
CA LYS A 289 20.92 3.90 22.66
C LYS A 289 20.69 4.34 21.21
N VAL A 290 20.31 5.60 20.96
CA VAL A 290 20.03 6.06 19.58
C VAL A 290 21.34 6.29 18.83
N HIS A 291 21.60 5.48 17.81
CA HIS A 291 22.63 5.77 16.82
C HIS A 291 22.22 6.99 16.00
N ILE A 292 23.06 8.04 16.01
CA ILE A 292 22.79 9.26 15.26
C ILE A 292 23.09 8.99 13.78
N ASN A 293 22.04 8.77 13.01
CA ASN A 293 22.11 8.64 11.55
C ASN A 293 22.11 10.02 10.89
N ARG A 294 22.95 10.25 9.88
CA ARG A 294 23.09 11.54 9.16
C ARG A 294 22.07 11.68 8.01
N ASN A 295 20.81 11.41 8.31
CA ASN A 295 19.74 11.18 7.33
C ASN A 295 18.42 11.86 7.72
N THR A 296 18.36 12.55 8.86
CA THR A 296 17.10 12.97 9.48
C THR A 296 16.85 14.48 9.31
N ILE A 297 15.61 14.82 9.01
CA ILE A 297 15.11 16.20 8.89
C ILE A 297 13.82 16.29 9.70
N TYR A 298 13.71 17.31 10.54
CA TYR A 298 12.47 17.74 11.16
C TYR A 298 12.00 19.03 10.51
N GLY A 299 10.79 19.01 9.94
CA GLY A 299 10.02 20.21 9.59
C GLY A 299 8.89 20.40 10.58
N TYR A 300 8.99 21.42 11.42
CA TYR A 300 7.93 21.79 12.35
C TYR A 300 7.08 22.89 11.73
N ALA A 301 5.75 22.75 11.82
CA ALA A 301 4.82 23.77 11.36
C ALA A 301 4.95 25.09 12.12
N THR A 302 5.51 25.05 13.34
CA THR A 302 5.75 26.22 14.20
C THR A 302 7.01 26.03 15.06
N SER A 303 7.50 27.12 15.62
CA SER A 303 8.70 27.19 16.47
C SER A 303 8.38 26.79 17.90
N GLY A 304 9.41 26.41 18.66
CA GLY A 304 9.27 26.09 20.09
C GLY A 304 8.57 27.22 20.87
N GLY A 305 7.58 26.86 21.68
CA GLY A 305 6.76 27.78 22.47
C GLY A 305 5.55 28.40 21.75
N VAL A 306 5.37 28.16 20.45
CA VAL A 306 4.34 28.81 19.62
C VAL A 306 3.28 27.80 19.14
N SER A 307 2.13 28.29 18.66
CA SER A 307 1.03 27.45 18.13
C SER A 307 1.18 27.20 16.62
N ALA A 308 0.58 26.10 16.15
CA ALA A 308 0.24 25.89 14.74
C ALA A 308 -1.27 26.11 14.59
N TYR A 309 -1.71 26.60 13.42
CA TYR A 309 -3.08 27.09 13.24
C TYR A 309 -3.80 26.43 12.06
N GLU A 310 -5.11 26.28 12.24
CA GLU A 310 -6.09 26.00 11.20
C GLU A 310 -7.03 27.20 11.04
N VAL A 311 -7.58 27.37 9.84
CA VAL A 311 -8.46 28.49 9.52
C VAL A 311 -9.82 27.94 9.11
N ARG A 312 -10.87 28.34 9.82
CA ARG A 312 -12.23 27.91 9.52
C ARG A 312 -12.63 28.32 8.10
N GLY A 313 -13.06 27.34 7.30
CA GLY A 313 -13.46 27.53 5.90
C GLY A 313 -12.34 27.36 4.88
N GLU A 314 -11.10 27.17 5.31
CA GLU A 314 -10.02 26.66 4.46
C GLU A 314 -10.03 25.13 4.48
N ASN A 315 -9.66 24.50 3.35
CA ASN A 315 -9.61 23.04 3.27
C ASN A 315 -8.43 22.45 4.03
N ASN A 316 -7.34 23.21 4.19
CA ASN A 316 -6.09 22.75 4.80
C ASN A 316 -5.65 23.69 5.93
N GLY A 317 -4.93 23.13 6.90
CA GLY A 317 -4.20 23.88 7.91
C GLY A 317 -3.15 24.80 7.29
N VAL A 318 -2.69 25.80 8.03
CA VAL A 318 -1.78 26.83 7.50
C VAL A 318 -0.50 26.21 6.93
N PHE A 319 0.09 25.22 7.60
CA PHE A 319 1.32 24.60 7.12
C PHE A 319 1.09 23.80 5.82
N MET A 320 0.08 22.92 5.81
CA MET A 320 -0.25 22.12 4.62
C MET A 320 -0.66 22.96 3.42
N LYS A 321 -1.35 24.09 3.65
CA LYS A 321 -1.77 25.05 2.61
C LYS A 321 -0.61 25.49 1.72
N TYR A 322 0.59 25.69 2.27
CA TYR A 322 1.78 26.05 1.50
C TYR A 322 2.65 24.84 1.17
N LEU A 323 2.75 23.85 2.06
CA LEU A 323 3.55 22.64 1.83
C LEU A 323 3.18 21.94 0.53
N LYS A 324 1.88 21.77 0.26
CA LYS A 324 1.38 21.07 -0.93
C LYS A 324 1.88 21.66 -2.26
N ASN A 325 2.22 22.95 -2.30
CA ASN A 325 2.71 23.63 -3.50
C ASN A 325 4.15 23.23 -3.85
N HIS A 326 4.91 22.70 -2.90
CA HIS A 326 6.34 22.44 -3.06
C HIS A 326 6.70 20.95 -3.02
N LEU A 327 5.82 20.05 -2.56
CA LEU A 327 6.11 18.61 -2.41
C LEU A 327 6.65 17.93 -3.68
N LYS A 328 6.17 18.37 -4.84
CA LYS A 328 6.54 17.81 -6.16
C LYS A 328 7.71 18.55 -6.82
N SER A 329 8.31 19.52 -6.14
CA SER A 329 9.45 20.29 -6.68
C SER A 329 10.70 19.42 -6.72
N PRO A 330 11.46 19.42 -7.84
CA PRO A 330 12.71 18.66 -7.97
C PRO A 330 13.86 19.38 -7.27
N VAL A 331 13.71 19.63 -5.97
CA VAL A 331 14.69 20.27 -5.10
C VAL A 331 14.90 19.43 -3.85
N SER A 332 15.99 19.68 -3.13
CA SER A 332 16.23 18.98 -1.87
C SER A 332 15.12 19.26 -0.86
N VAL A 333 14.88 18.32 0.06
CA VAL A 333 13.85 18.48 1.09
C VAL A 333 14.08 19.74 1.94
N ILE A 334 15.35 20.09 2.19
CA ILE A 334 15.72 21.33 2.93
C ILE A 334 15.28 22.57 2.15
N GLU A 335 15.59 22.64 0.85
CA GLU A 335 15.17 23.75 0.00
C GLU A 335 13.65 23.81 -0.16
N MET A 336 12.99 22.66 -0.31
CA MET A 336 11.54 22.55 -0.33
C MET A 336 10.92 23.18 0.91
N LEU A 337 11.38 22.82 2.11
CA LEU A 337 10.87 23.38 3.37
C LEU A 337 11.18 24.87 3.50
N ASN A 338 12.37 25.33 3.10
CA ASN A 338 12.68 26.77 3.10
C ASN A 338 11.74 27.59 2.19
N ARG A 339 11.28 27.02 1.07
CA ARG A 339 10.27 27.67 0.22
C ARG A 339 8.91 27.75 0.90
N VAL A 340 8.48 26.68 1.58
CA VAL A 340 7.26 26.67 2.39
C VAL A 340 7.32 27.76 3.47
N PHE A 341 8.46 27.88 4.15
CA PHE A 341 8.63 28.87 5.22
C PHE A 341 8.57 30.29 4.68
N ARG A 342 9.17 30.53 3.50
CA ARG A 342 9.09 31.82 2.81
C ARG A 342 7.66 32.16 2.40
N ASP A 343 6.88 31.19 1.97
CA ASP A 343 5.47 31.41 1.61
C ASP A 343 4.62 31.78 2.83
N ILE A 344 4.87 31.14 3.98
CA ILE A 344 4.22 31.48 5.25
C ILE A 344 4.62 32.88 5.73
N ASP A 345 5.91 33.22 5.64
CA ASP A 345 6.42 34.56 5.98
C ASP A 345 5.82 35.66 5.10
N ASN A 346 5.56 35.36 3.82
CA ASN A 346 4.93 36.29 2.89
C ASN A 346 3.42 36.48 3.12
N ASP A 347 2.75 35.59 3.85
CA ASP A 347 1.34 35.73 4.17
C ASP A 347 1.14 36.55 5.46
N LYS A 348 0.78 37.82 5.24
CA LYS A 348 0.53 38.83 6.29
C LYS A 348 -0.52 38.45 7.33
N LYS A 349 -1.35 37.41 7.08
CA LYS A 349 -2.34 36.94 8.05
C LYS A 349 -1.75 35.96 9.07
N VAL A 350 -0.67 35.26 8.71
CA VAL A 350 -0.11 34.16 9.51
C VAL A 350 1.35 34.34 9.90
N CYS A 351 2.11 35.20 9.20
CA CYS A 351 3.55 35.39 9.40
C CYS A 351 3.95 35.70 10.85
N ASP A 352 3.13 36.46 11.59
CA ASP A 352 3.44 36.86 12.97
C ASP A 352 3.02 35.82 14.03
N VAL A 353 2.20 34.83 13.65
CA VAL A 353 1.62 33.86 14.59
C VAL A 353 2.15 32.45 14.40
N GLN A 354 2.51 32.07 13.17
CA GLN A 354 3.03 30.75 12.86
C GLN A 354 4.40 30.88 12.18
N VAL A 355 5.44 30.52 12.94
CA VAL A 355 6.84 30.63 12.49
C VAL A 355 7.43 29.23 12.41
N PRO A 356 7.46 28.58 11.23
CA PRO A 356 7.99 27.23 11.08
C PRO A 356 9.46 27.09 11.49
N GLU A 357 9.88 25.88 11.86
CA GLU A 357 11.27 25.58 12.24
C GLU A 357 11.79 24.35 11.48
N LEU A 358 13.06 24.38 11.06
CA LEU A 358 13.75 23.26 10.43
C LEU A 358 14.92 22.82 11.31
N ARG A 359 15.04 21.52 11.58
CA ARG A 359 16.26 20.90 12.15
C ARG A 359 16.70 19.77 11.25
N SER A 360 18.00 19.67 10.97
CA SER A 360 18.50 18.65 10.05
C SER A 360 19.92 18.21 10.40
N ASN A 361 20.18 16.91 10.20
CA ASN A 361 21.53 16.36 10.13
C ASN A 361 21.76 15.59 8.81
N LEU A 362 20.89 15.81 7.80
CA LEU A 362 20.97 15.22 6.48
C LEU A 362 22.25 15.68 5.77
N ALA A 363 23.12 14.72 5.41
CA ALA A 363 24.39 15.02 4.76
C ALA A 363 24.29 15.23 3.24
N HIS A 364 23.39 14.51 2.56
CA HIS A 364 23.26 14.52 1.11
C HIS A 364 21.97 15.25 0.70
N SER A 365 22.00 15.98 -0.40
CA SER A 365 20.88 16.84 -0.86
C SER A 365 19.72 16.05 -1.48
N ARG A 366 19.13 15.10 -0.73
CA ARG A 366 18.04 14.21 -1.18
C ARG A 366 16.76 14.99 -1.45
N SER A 367 16.03 14.58 -2.49
CA SER A 367 14.73 15.13 -2.88
C SER A 367 13.61 14.11 -2.72
N LEU A 368 12.37 14.56 -2.47
CA LEU A 368 11.20 13.67 -2.52
C LEU A 368 11.00 13.07 -3.92
N THR A 369 11.48 13.76 -4.97
CA THR A 369 11.36 13.36 -6.37
C THR A 369 12.52 12.48 -6.85
N ASP A 370 13.49 12.13 -6.00
CA ASP A 370 14.58 11.25 -6.38
C ASP A 370 14.03 9.93 -6.97
N PRO A 371 14.61 9.38 -8.04
CA PRO A 371 14.11 8.18 -8.69
C PRO A 371 14.06 6.98 -7.73
N LEU A 372 13.03 6.16 -7.89
CA LEU A 372 12.89 4.87 -7.20
C LEU A 372 13.63 3.80 -8.02
N ILE A 373 14.74 3.28 -7.49
CA ILE A 373 15.52 2.19 -8.10
C ILE A 373 15.63 1.07 -7.06
N TYR A 374 14.88 -0.01 -7.28
CA TYR A 374 14.83 -1.16 -6.37
C TYR A 374 15.66 -2.35 -6.88
N ASP A 375 16.39 -2.18 -7.98
CA ASP A 375 17.31 -3.18 -8.52
C ASP A 375 18.46 -3.39 -7.52
N GLY A 376 18.55 -4.60 -6.94
CA GLY A 376 19.46 -4.92 -5.82
C GLY A 376 18.80 -4.94 -4.43
N HIS A 377 17.57 -4.43 -4.31
CA HIS A 377 16.74 -4.45 -3.10
C HIS A 377 15.42 -5.21 -3.29
N THR A 378 15.33 -6.06 -4.32
CA THR A 378 14.08 -6.67 -4.79
C THR A 378 13.34 -7.42 -3.70
N VAL A 379 14.05 -8.19 -2.88
CA VAL A 379 13.44 -8.97 -1.78
C VAL A 379 12.87 -8.06 -0.69
N SER A 380 13.63 -7.06 -0.22
CA SER A 380 13.12 -6.10 0.78
C SER A 380 11.95 -5.28 0.23
N PHE A 381 12.04 -4.84 -1.02
CA PHE A 381 10.98 -4.10 -1.70
C PHE A 381 9.69 -4.93 -1.83
N GLU A 382 9.81 -6.21 -2.19
CA GLU A 382 8.68 -7.16 -2.24
C GLU A 382 8.06 -7.35 -0.85
N TYR A 383 8.86 -7.57 0.19
CA TYR A 383 8.36 -7.69 1.57
C TYR A 383 7.61 -6.44 2.02
N HIS A 384 8.17 -5.24 1.79
CA HIS A 384 7.49 -3.99 2.10
C HIS A 384 6.18 -3.86 1.33
N THR A 385 6.18 -4.22 0.04
CA THR A 385 4.99 -4.15 -0.82
C THR A 385 3.91 -5.10 -0.35
N ILE A 386 4.24 -6.35 -0.01
CA ILE A 386 3.29 -7.33 0.52
C ILE A 386 2.71 -6.85 1.85
N HIS A 387 3.56 -6.36 2.76
CA HIS A 387 3.11 -5.85 4.05
C HIS A 387 2.19 -4.62 3.91
N TRP A 388 2.56 -3.67 3.04
CA TRP A 388 1.75 -2.51 2.72
C TRP A 388 0.40 -2.91 2.09
N ARG A 389 0.39 -3.87 1.16
CA ARG A 389 -0.85 -4.39 0.54
C ARG A 389 -1.78 -5.01 1.57
N CYS A 390 -1.27 -5.71 2.59
CA CYS A 390 -2.10 -6.24 3.67
C CYS A 390 -2.86 -5.15 4.44
N MET A 391 -2.49 -3.87 4.33
CA MET A 391 -3.18 -2.73 4.96
C MET A 391 -4.11 -1.98 4.01
N HIS A 392 -4.08 -2.30 2.71
CA HIS A 392 -4.73 -1.52 1.63
C HIS A 392 -5.65 -2.36 0.73
N GLU A 393 -5.76 -3.66 0.98
CA GLU A 393 -6.58 -4.56 0.17
C GLU A 393 -8.05 -4.45 0.58
N LEU A 394 -8.91 -4.22 -0.42
CA LEU A 394 -10.36 -4.36 -0.29
C LEU A 394 -10.77 -5.76 -0.75
N PRO A 395 -11.72 -6.41 -0.08
CA PRO A 395 -12.20 -7.73 -0.48
C PRO A 395 -13.11 -7.63 -1.71
N SER A 396 -13.35 -8.79 -2.33
CA SER A 396 -14.36 -8.90 -3.39
C SER A 396 -15.77 -8.60 -2.86
N PRO A 397 -16.69 -8.12 -3.73
CA PRO A 397 -18.07 -7.91 -3.36
C PRO A 397 -18.71 -9.16 -2.72
N VAL A 398 -19.49 -8.94 -1.67
CA VAL A 398 -20.20 -10.00 -0.93
C VAL A 398 -21.65 -10.04 -1.39
N ASN A 399 -22.11 -11.20 -1.83
CA ASN A 399 -23.48 -11.42 -2.27
C ASN A 399 -24.27 -12.21 -1.22
N VAL A 400 -25.43 -11.69 -0.82
CA VAL A 400 -26.32 -12.31 0.16
C VAL A 400 -27.70 -12.49 -0.45
N GLU A 401 -28.18 -13.73 -0.49
CA GLU A 401 -29.46 -14.09 -1.11
C GLU A 401 -30.61 -14.14 -0.09
N PHE A 402 -31.69 -13.42 -0.40
CA PHE A 402 -32.97 -13.46 0.28
C PHE A 402 -33.96 -14.29 -0.55
N LYS A 403 -33.85 -15.62 -0.43
CA LYS A 403 -34.57 -16.59 -1.28
C LYS A 403 -36.09 -16.46 -1.22
N GLU A 404 -36.65 -16.11 -0.06
CA GLU A 404 -38.10 -15.93 0.09
C GLU A 404 -38.62 -14.69 -0.65
N GLN A 405 -37.79 -13.66 -0.78
CA GLN A 405 -38.12 -12.42 -1.47
C GLN A 405 -37.68 -12.41 -2.94
N ALA A 406 -36.95 -13.44 -3.37
CA ALA A 406 -36.28 -13.54 -4.67
C ALA A 406 -35.29 -12.39 -4.97
N LEU A 407 -34.63 -11.87 -3.92
CA LEU A 407 -33.71 -10.74 -4.00
C LEU A 407 -32.28 -11.13 -3.60
N ARG A 408 -31.30 -10.47 -4.19
CA ARG A 408 -29.88 -10.55 -3.84
C ARG A 408 -29.41 -9.17 -3.38
N VAL A 409 -28.72 -9.11 -2.24
CA VAL A 409 -28.00 -7.92 -1.81
C VAL A 409 -26.53 -8.07 -2.13
N THR A 410 -25.97 -7.12 -2.87
CA THR A 410 -24.53 -7.02 -3.13
C THR A 410 -23.94 -5.96 -2.23
N VAL A 411 -22.89 -6.30 -1.47
CA VAL A 411 -22.13 -5.36 -0.64
C VAL A 411 -20.73 -5.20 -1.22
N TRP A 412 -20.30 -3.97 -1.51
CA TRP A 412 -18.96 -3.68 -2.02
C TRP A 412 -18.36 -2.44 -1.36
N PHE A 413 -17.10 -2.17 -1.69
CA PHE A 413 -16.26 -1.24 -0.95
C PHE A 413 -15.56 -0.26 -1.89
N ASP A 414 -15.35 0.95 -1.41
CA ASP A 414 -14.47 1.93 -2.05
C ASP A 414 -13.63 2.67 -0.99
N PHE A 415 -12.52 3.25 -1.43
CA PHE A 415 -11.60 3.96 -0.57
C PHE A 415 -12.16 5.30 -0.12
N VAL A 416 -11.91 5.65 1.16
CA VAL A 416 -12.16 7.01 1.66
C VAL A 416 -10.87 7.78 1.51
N GLY A 417 -10.71 8.48 0.38
CA GLY A 417 -9.45 9.12 0.03
C GLY A 417 -8.30 8.12 0.05
N HIS A 418 -7.24 8.44 0.78
CA HIS A 418 -6.05 7.60 0.97
C HIS A 418 -5.94 7.03 2.38
N PHE A 419 -7.04 7.02 3.16
CA PHE A 419 -7.07 6.45 4.51
C PHE A 419 -7.07 4.93 4.48
N THR A 420 -6.31 4.32 5.40
CA THR A 420 -6.24 2.86 5.58
C THR A 420 -7.17 2.36 6.68
N ASN A 421 -7.76 3.27 7.45
CA ASN A 421 -8.66 2.93 8.55
C ASN A 421 -10.09 3.47 8.37
N LYS A 422 -10.44 3.86 7.14
CA LYS A 422 -11.76 4.32 6.73
C LYS A 422 -12.11 3.72 5.37
N VAL A 423 -13.37 3.34 5.17
CA VAL A 423 -13.85 2.74 3.93
C VAL A 423 -15.30 3.12 3.66
N TYR A 424 -15.65 3.34 2.40
CA TYR A 424 -17.04 3.44 1.99
C TYR A 424 -17.58 2.03 1.76
N VAL A 425 -18.73 1.74 2.35
CA VAL A 425 -19.46 0.48 2.16
C VAL A 425 -20.75 0.80 1.42
N PHE A 426 -20.97 0.07 0.34
CA PHE A 426 -22.14 0.20 -0.51
C PHE A 426 -22.99 -1.07 -0.43
N SER A 427 -24.30 -0.91 -0.54
CA SER A 427 -25.24 -2.02 -0.70
C SER A 427 -26.25 -1.69 -1.79
N SER A 428 -26.45 -2.63 -2.71
CA SER A 428 -27.54 -2.60 -3.70
C SER A 428 -28.38 -3.86 -3.61
N VAL A 429 -29.63 -3.72 -4.06
CA VAL A 429 -30.59 -4.81 -4.15
C VAL A 429 -30.81 -5.12 -5.63
N GLY A 430 -30.61 -6.38 -6.01
CA GLY A 430 -30.90 -6.92 -7.33
C GLY A 430 -31.75 -8.19 -7.25
N ASP A 431 -32.13 -8.73 -8.41
CA ASP A 431 -32.85 -10.00 -8.49
C ASP A 431 -31.89 -11.20 -8.35
N ILE A 432 -32.39 -12.32 -7.83
CA ILE A 432 -31.64 -13.58 -7.86
C ILE A 432 -31.64 -14.11 -9.32
N PRO A 433 -30.48 -14.51 -9.89
CA PRO A 433 -30.42 -15.12 -11.21
C PRO A 433 -31.25 -16.41 -11.28
N THR A 434 -32.11 -16.56 -12.30
CA THR A 434 -32.87 -17.79 -12.54
C THR A 434 -32.10 -18.73 -13.46
N GLU A 435 -32.08 -20.04 -13.16
CA GLU A 435 -31.39 -21.10 -13.93
C GLU A 435 -31.75 -21.19 -15.44
N GLU A 436 -32.80 -20.49 -15.91
CA GLU A 436 -33.18 -20.46 -17.33
C GLU A 436 -32.43 -19.41 -18.18
N ASN A 437 -31.64 -18.52 -17.56
CA ASN A 437 -30.78 -17.56 -18.24
C ASN A 437 -29.31 -17.84 -17.88
N ASP A 438 -28.68 -18.77 -18.60
CA ASP A 438 -27.25 -19.12 -18.48
C ASP A 438 -26.29 -18.00 -18.97
N GLU A 439 -26.84 -16.88 -19.45
CA GLU A 439 -26.10 -15.63 -19.63
C GLU A 439 -26.49 -14.71 -18.46
N ILE A 440 -25.57 -14.52 -17.50
CA ILE A 440 -25.66 -13.42 -16.54
C ILE A 440 -25.57 -12.15 -17.39
N ASP A 441 -26.72 -11.64 -17.82
CA ASP A 441 -26.82 -10.35 -18.48
C ASP A 441 -26.60 -9.30 -17.39
N GLU A 442 -25.33 -9.03 -17.06
CA GLU A 442 -24.92 -7.98 -16.10
C GLU A 442 -25.49 -6.61 -16.49
N ASP A 443 -25.83 -6.44 -17.78
CA ASP A 443 -26.45 -5.24 -18.35
C ASP A 443 -27.98 -5.21 -18.16
N LYS A 444 -28.60 -6.26 -17.60
CA LYS A 444 -30.03 -6.27 -17.34
C LYS A 444 -30.34 -5.44 -16.08
N PRO A 445 -31.14 -4.36 -16.20
CA PRO A 445 -31.45 -3.52 -15.05
C PRO A 445 -32.26 -4.30 -13.99
N PRO A 446 -32.11 -3.94 -12.70
CA PRO A 446 -32.89 -4.55 -11.63
C PRO A 446 -34.40 -4.41 -11.87
N SER A 447 -35.18 -5.41 -11.45
CA SER A 447 -36.64 -5.35 -11.55
C SER A 447 -37.23 -4.23 -10.70
N ASP A 448 -38.45 -3.77 -11.04
CA ASP A 448 -39.18 -2.80 -10.23
C ASP A 448 -39.35 -3.26 -8.76
N TRP A 449 -39.39 -4.58 -8.53
CA TRP A 449 -39.45 -5.17 -7.20
C TRP A 449 -38.12 -5.02 -6.44
N ALA A 450 -36.98 -5.26 -7.11
CA ALA A 450 -35.67 -5.00 -6.51
C ALA A 450 -35.47 -3.51 -6.19
N LEU A 451 -35.88 -2.63 -7.12
CA LEU A 451 -35.79 -1.17 -6.96
C LEU A 451 -36.72 -0.58 -5.88
N SER A 452 -37.73 -1.34 -5.44
CA SER A 452 -38.60 -0.94 -4.33
C SER A 452 -38.02 -1.26 -2.95
N HIS A 453 -36.83 -1.87 -2.88
CA HIS A 453 -36.16 -2.23 -1.64
C HIS A 453 -34.82 -1.53 -1.46
N LEU A 454 -34.45 -1.36 -0.19
CA LEU A 454 -33.13 -0.86 0.24
C LEU A 454 -32.52 -1.84 1.24
N ALA A 455 -31.20 -1.97 1.20
CA ALA A 455 -30.44 -2.87 2.08
C ALA A 455 -29.62 -2.09 3.11
N HIS A 456 -30.19 -1.84 4.29
CA HIS A 456 -29.52 -1.10 5.34
C HIS A 456 -28.50 -1.98 6.05
N LEU A 457 -27.32 -1.45 6.32
CA LEU A 457 -26.22 -2.21 6.92
C LEU A 457 -26.03 -1.80 8.37
N LYS A 458 -26.14 -2.76 9.30
CA LYS A 458 -25.87 -2.56 10.73
C LYS A 458 -24.61 -3.29 11.14
N PHE A 459 -23.74 -2.61 11.87
CA PHE A 459 -22.46 -3.15 12.34
C PHE A 459 -22.47 -3.27 13.86
N ASP A 460 -22.13 -4.45 14.38
CA ASP A 460 -22.14 -4.75 15.82
C ASP A 460 -20.78 -4.53 16.50
N GLN A 461 -19.77 -4.10 15.74
CA GLN A 461 -18.40 -3.87 16.22
C GLN A 461 -18.23 -2.43 16.73
N ASN A 462 -17.13 -2.16 17.45
CA ASN A 462 -16.72 -0.82 17.91
C ASN A 462 -16.26 0.09 16.73
N LEU A 463 -17.06 0.15 15.68
CA LEU A 463 -16.85 0.93 14.49
C LEU A 463 -17.81 2.12 14.50
N GLU A 464 -17.35 3.20 13.89
CA GLU A 464 -18.17 4.40 13.73
C GLU A 464 -18.70 4.45 12.30
N THR A 465 -20.01 4.63 12.16
CA THR A 465 -20.70 4.69 10.86
C THR A 465 -21.20 6.11 10.60
N SER A 466 -20.93 6.67 9.42
CA SER A 466 -21.60 7.90 9.00
C SER A 466 -23.08 7.67 8.75
N ASN A 467 -23.85 8.76 8.63
CA ASN A 467 -25.21 8.67 8.10
C ASN A 467 -25.22 8.03 6.71
N GLU A 468 -26.20 7.15 6.49
CA GLU A 468 -26.43 6.52 5.20
C GLU A 468 -26.84 7.57 4.15
N LYS A 469 -26.32 7.41 2.93
CA LYS A 469 -26.65 8.22 1.77
C LYS A 469 -27.23 7.33 0.70
N ILE A 470 -28.35 7.75 0.13
CA ILE A 470 -28.94 7.09 -1.03
C ILE A 470 -28.23 7.64 -2.27
N LEU A 471 -27.66 6.75 -3.06
CA LEU A 471 -27.10 7.02 -4.37
C LEU A 471 -28.00 6.40 -5.42
N THR A 472 -28.27 7.16 -6.48
CA THR A 472 -29.09 6.70 -7.61
C THR A 472 -28.25 6.79 -8.87
N ASP A 473 -28.03 5.65 -9.49
CA ASP A 473 -27.37 5.51 -10.78
C ASP A 473 -28.43 5.06 -11.82
N SER A 474 -28.31 5.55 -13.05
CA SER A 474 -29.27 5.20 -14.11
C SER A 474 -29.16 3.75 -14.56
N ASP A 475 -27.99 3.15 -14.40
CA ASP A 475 -27.62 1.84 -14.90
C ASP A 475 -27.58 0.82 -13.75
N GLU A 476 -27.05 1.20 -12.57
CA GLU A 476 -26.93 0.31 -11.40
C GLU A 476 -28.11 0.37 -10.41
N GLY A 477 -29.04 1.32 -10.57
CA GLY A 477 -30.21 1.48 -9.71
C GLY A 477 -29.93 2.27 -8.42
N VAL A 478 -30.54 1.85 -7.31
CA VAL A 478 -30.45 2.56 -6.01
C VAL A 478 -29.54 1.81 -5.04
N SER A 479 -28.50 2.50 -4.57
CA SER A 479 -27.52 1.97 -3.63
C SER A 479 -27.51 2.80 -2.35
N LEU A 480 -27.36 2.15 -1.20
CA LEU A 480 -27.01 2.83 0.05
C LEU A 480 -25.49 2.89 0.18
N CYS A 481 -24.99 4.02 0.65
CA CYS A 481 -23.58 4.24 0.94
C CYS A 481 -23.42 4.78 2.35
N LEU A 482 -22.51 4.20 3.12
CA LEU A 482 -22.07 4.73 4.40
C LEU A 482 -20.54 4.62 4.53
N MET A 483 -19.96 5.46 5.36
CA MET A 483 -18.54 5.40 5.71
C MET A 483 -18.37 4.66 7.03
N LEU A 484 -17.53 3.62 7.03
CA LEU A 484 -16.98 3.04 8.25
C LEU A 484 -15.66 3.72 8.59
N SER A 485 -15.53 4.16 9.85
CA SER A 485 -14.29 4.69 10.42
C SER A 485 -13.83 3.82 11.58
N ASN A 486 -12.59 4.07 12.02
CA ASN A 486 -11.96 3.39 13.14
C ASN A 486 -11.76 1.88 12.90
N LEU A 487 -11.47 1.48 11.66
CA LEU A 487 -11.28 0.07 11.30
C LEU A 487 -10.19 -0.63 12.12
N GLN A 488 -9.21 0.11 12.68
CA GLN A 488 -8.20 -0.43 13.58
C GLN A 488 -8.75 -0.99 14.90
N ARG A 489 -9.99 -0.64 15.26
CA ARG A 489 -10.72 -1.10 16.46
C ARG A 489 -11.56 -2.36 16.22
N ALA A 490 -11.61 -2.84 14.98
CA ALA A 490 -12.29 -4.07 14.65
C ALA A 490 -11.58 -5.28 15.29
N ASN A 491 -12.36 -6.19 15.87
CA ASN A 491 -11.83 -7.44 16.41
C ASN A 491 -11.90 -8.54 15.34
N GLY A 492 -10.99 -8.47 14.37
CA GLY A 492 -10.89 -9.45 13.28
C GLY A 492 -11.67 -9.05 12.03
N GLU A 493 -12.36 -10.01 11.43
CA GLU A 493 -13.16 -9.81 10.23
C GLU A 493 -14.42 -8.98 10.54
N ILE A 494 -14.80 -8.12 9.59
CA ILE A 494 -15.99 -7.28 9.71
C ILE A 494 -17.24 -8.10 9.43
N LYS A 495 -18.25 -7.95 10.29
CA LYS A 495 -19.57 -8.55 10.13
C LYS A 495 -20.62 -7.46 10.13
N CYS A 496 -21.68 -7.65 9.36
CA CYS A 496 -22.85 -6.78 9.39
C CYS A 496 -24.15 -7.58 9.34
N CYS A 497 -25.20 -6.98 9.88
CA CYS A 497 -26.58 -7.42 9.69
C CYS A 497 -27.21 -6.56 8.59
N ILE A 498 -27.71 -7.22 7.55
CA ILE A 498 -28.40 -6.59 6.42
C ILE A 498 -29.89 -6.58 6.75
N GLU A 499 -30.48 -5.39 6.86
CA GLU A 499 -31.92 -5.20 6.99
C GLU A 499 -32.51 -4.76 5.66
N LEU A 500 -33.28 -5.64 5.03
CA LEU A 500 -34.03 -5.33 3.82
C LEU A 500 -35.28 -4.54 4.21
N ARG A 501 -35.49 -3.37 3.63
CA ARG A 501 -36.64 -2.50 3.88
C ARG A 501 -37.27 -2.02 2.59
N HIS A 502 -38.54 -1.67 2.62
CA HIS A 502 -39.19 -1.08 1.47
C HIS A 502 -38.82 0.41 1.37
N ARG A 503 -38.55 0.90 0.17
CA ARG A 503 -38.12 2.30 -0.07
C ARG A 503 -39.13 3.33 0.44
N ASP A 504 -40.42 3.04 0.30
CA ASP A 504 -41.51 3.93 0.73
C ASP A 504 -41.86 3.80 2.22
N ASP A 505 -41.38 2.74 2.90
CA ASP A 505 -41.58 2.50 4.33
C ASP A 505 -40.30 1.98 4.98
N ASP A 506 -39.42 2.93 5.32
CA ASP A 506 -38.15 2.66 6.00
C ASP A 506 -38.31 2.21 7.47
N SER A 507 -39.54 2.16 8.00
CA SER A 507 -39.75 1.73 9.40
C SER A 507 -39.87 0.20 9.54
N THR A 508 -40.28 -0.49 8.46
CA THR A 508 -40.60 -1.91 8.50
C THR A 508 -39.48 -2.74 7.87
N VAL A 509 -38.88 -3.64 8.66
CA VAL A 509 -37.90 -4.60 8.16
C VAL A 509 -38.62 -5.79 7.53
N VAL A 510 -38.40 -5.97 6.22
CA VAL A 510 -38.96 -7.06 5.41
C VAL A 510 -38.24 -8.37 5.72
N ALA A 511 -36.91 -8.35 5.76
CA ALA A 511 -36.09 -9.51 6.03
C ALA A 511 -34.74 -9.10 6.64
N ARG A 512 -34.06 -10.05 7.30
CA ARG A 512 -32.72 -9.87 7.85
C ARG A 512 -31.80 -11.02 7.45
N ALA A 513 -30.54 -10.71 7.19
CA ALA A 513 -29.49 -11.70 7.00
C ALA A 513 -28.16 -11.16 7.55
N ASP A 514 -27.35 -12.04 8.12
CA ASP A 514 -26.00 -11.69 8.57
C ASP A 514 -24.99 -11.97 7.45
N ALA A 515 -24.01 -11.08 7.30
CA ALA A 515 -22.96 -11.17 6.29
C ALA A 515 -21.57 -11.04 6.93
N LEU A 516 -20.65 -11.89 6.48
CA LEU A 516 -19.23 -11.79 6.78
C LEU A 516 -18.54 -11.04 5.64
N LEU A 517 -18.05 -9.84 5.91
CA LEU A 517 -17.39 -8.97 4.92
C LEU A 517 -15.88 -9.26 4.81
N GLY A 518 -15.32 -10.01 5.75
CA GLY A 518 -13.88 -10.32 5.79
C GLY A 518 -13.05 -9.16 6.35
N HIS A 519 -11.75 -9.16 6.07
CA HIS A 519 -10.85 -8.07 6.46
C HIS A 519 -10.95 -6.90 5.48
N LEU A 520 -11.16 -5.70 6.02
CA LEU A 520 -11.11 -4.44 5.30
C LEU A 520 -9.83 -3.69 5.67
N LEU A 521 -8.97 -3.37 4.70
CA LEU A 521 -7.81 -2.51 4.89
C LEU A 521 -6.94 -2.91 6.11
N ILE A 522 -6.72 -1.99 7.06
CA ILE A 522 -5.84 -2.16 8.21
C ILE A 522 -6.27 -3.28 9.20
N THR A 523 -7.54 -3.73 9.14
CA THR A 523 -8.08 -4.76 10.05
C THR A 523 -7.26 -6.05 10.05
N LYS A 524 -6.69 -6.43 8.91
CA LYS A 524 -5.87 -7.65 8.74
C LYS A 524 -4.60 -7.64 9.59
N VAL A 525 -4.05 -6.44 9.85
CA VAL A 525 -2.83 -6.26 10.64
C VAL A 525 -3.16 -6.12 12.12
N PHE A 526 -4.17 -5.32 12.48
CA PHE A 526 -4.58 -5.15 13.88
C PHE A 526 -5.20 -6.41 14.49
N ALA A 527 -5.82 -7.28 13.70
CA ALA A 527 -6.35 -8.56 14.17
C ALA A 527 -5.26 -9.55 14.65
N GLN A 528 -3.98 -9.27 14.35
CA GLN A 528 -2.84 -10.08 14.78
C GLN A 528 -2.14 -9.51 16.03
N ALA A 529 -2.57 -8.33 16.49
CA ALA A 529 -2.12 -7.68 17.72
C ALA A 529 -2.66 -8.43 18.93
#